data_AF-A0AAT9GU87-F1
#
_entry.id   AF-A0AAT9GU87-F1
#
_cell.length_a   1.000
_cell.length_b   1.000
_cell.length_c   1.000
_cell.angle_alpha   90.00
_cell.angle_beta   90.00
_cell.angle_gamma   90.00
#
_symmetry.space_group_name_H-M   'P 1'
#
loop_
_entity.id
_entity.type
_entity.pdbx_description
1 polymer ?
#
loop_
_entity_poly.entity_id
_entity_poly.type
_entity_poly.pdbx_seq_one_letter_code
_entity_poly.pdbx_strand_id
1 'polypeptide(L)'
;MKAIVFDLGITLKDVVEKPVYRDYVQVSPLKVLISGLENSIYTGILWVQPGRILGSTGFVKIEAAGLDSDNQLEGKQAIILPYSKKYGGIGTEIDGILAEKSVIPDDSIVTLPSNYPDKYILYPFVSIGLQLRKILRGYNVLIIGDGLTGLLSAYMLVGNANKIGIYSDDIYKIKIYGVEEIKDLSTQWDAIVITTMRSWIRAILANTLINSVIVIPRFMNTWPVVVPNNVKFVEPTKLNGVFEYIDDEISEKFFNQLVGISEDFFSSIPTSKPGILVNIEKTLFKKV
;
A
#
# COMPACT_ATOMS: atom_id res chain seq x y z
N MET A 1 -2.70 7.40 24.64
CA MET A 1 -2.17 7.97 23.38
C MET A 1 -3.31 8.11 22.40
N LYS A 2 -3.35 9.20 21.63
CA LYS A 2 -4.36 9.39 20.59
C LYS A 2 -4.08 8.50 19.38
N ALA A 3 -5.12 7.88 18.84
CA ALA A 3 -5.05 7.05 17.65
C ALA A 3 -6.33 7.16 16.82
N ILE A 4 -6.20 7.01 15.50
CA ILE A 4 -7.32 6.81 14.59
C ILE A 4 -7.56 5.30 14.49
N VAL A 5 -8.74 4.89 14.93
CA VAL A 5 -9.14 3.49 15.03
C VAL A 5 -10.38 3.21 14.19
N PHE A 6 -10.49 1.98 13.74
CA PHE A 6 -11.76 1.45 13.26
C PHE A 6 -12.58 0.95 14.43
N ASP A 7 -13.76 1.53 14.63
CA ASP A 7 -14.76 1.09 15.60
C ASP A 7 -16.17 1.31 15.03
N LEU A 8 -16.60 0.40 14.16
CA LEU A 8 -17.83 0.51 13.33
C LEU A 8 -17.86 1.76 12.42
N GLY A 9 -16.70 2.39 12.25
CA GLY A 9 -16.45 3.65 11.57
C GLY A 9 -15.02 4.11 11.90
N ILE A 10 -14.54 5.18 11.28
CA ILE A 10 -13.19 5.69 11.53
C ILE A 10 -13.27 6.84 12.53
N THR A 11 -12.65 6.70 13.69
CA THR A 11 -12.77 7.64 14.81
C THR A 11 -11.43 7.93 15.48
N LEU A 12 -11.29 9.12 16.07
CA LEU A 12 -10.17 9.47 16.93
C LEU A 12 -10.48 9.02 18.37
N LYS A 13 -9.59 8.24 18.99
CA LYS A 13 -9.76 7.76 20.36
C LYS A 13 -8.46 7.79 21.14
N ASP A 14 -8.59 7.84 22.47
CA ASP A 14 -7.50 7.51 23.38
C ASP A 14 -7.39 6.00 23.53
N VAL A 15 -6.19 5.48 23.29
CA VAL A 15 -5.84 4.06 23.41
C VAL A 15 -4.62 3.89 24.33
N VAL A 16 -4.44 2.68 24.85
CA VAL A 16 -3.31 2.31 25.71
C VAL A 16 -2.05 2.11 24.86
N GLU A 17 -0.92 2.65 25.30
CA GLU A 17 0.38 2.42 24.67
C GLU A 17 0.76 0.93 24.79
N LYS A 18 1.15 0.32 23.67
CA LYS A 18 1.53 -1.10 23.65
C LYS A 18 2.99 -1.26 24.03
N PRO A 19 3.35 -2.32 24.78
CA PRO A 19 4.75 -2.63 25.04
C PRO A 19 5.47 -3.03 23.75
N VAL A 20 6.77 -2.74 23.69
CA VAL A 20 7.63 -3.17 22.58
C VAL A 20 7.97 -4.64 22.74
N TYR A 21 7.48 -5.48 21.82
CA TYR A 21 7.83 -6.90 21.78
C TYR A 21 9.24 -7.11 21.23
N ARG A 22 9.78 -8.33 21.37
CA ARG A 22 11.18 -8.62 21.07
C ARG A 22 11.58 -8.33 19.62
N ASP A 23 10.76 -8.69 18.64
CA ASP A 23 11.01 -8.48 17.20
C ASP A 23 10.18 -7.34 16.60
N TYR A 24 9.86 -6.36 17.44
CA TYR A 24 9.16 -5.15 17.05
C TYR A 24 10.06 -3.93 17.28
N VAL A 25 9.65 -2.81 16.71
CA VAL A 25 10.20 -1.49 16.96
C VAL A 25 9.09 -0.53 17.33
N GLN A 26 9.38 0.38 18.26
CA GLN A 26 8.50 1.51 18.57
C GLN A 26 8.79 2.65 17.61
N VAL A 27 7.74 3.22 17.04
CA VAL A 27 7.84 4.29 16.05
C VAL A 27 6.91 5.45 16.37
N SER A 28 7.36 6.65 16.03
CA SER A 28 6.58 7.90 16.01
C SER A 28 6.27 8.26 14.55
N PRO A 29 5.00 8.24 14.13
CA PRO A 29 4.62 8.56 12.76
C PRO A 29 4.81 10.05 12.42
N LEU A 30 5.45 10.32 11.27
CA LEU A 30 5.67 11.68 10.76
C LEU A 30 4.60 12.03 9.71
N LYS A 31 4.47 11.19 8.69
CA LYS A 31 3.44 11.29 7.65
C LYS A 31 2.89 9.91 7.36
N VAL A 32 1.59 9.79 7.14
CA VAL A 32 0.94 8.51 6.83
C VAL A 32 0.18 8.61 5.52
N LEU A 33 0.35 7.60 4.68
CA LEU A 33 -0.32 7.51 3.40
C LEU A 33 -1.71 6.89 3.60
N ILE A 34 -2.73 7.64 3.23
CA ILE A 34 -4.11 7.15 3.13
C ILE A 34 -4.33 6.72 1.68
N SER A 35 -4.72 5.47 1.48
CA SER A 35 -4.77 4.88 0.14
C SER A 35 -5.95 3.93 -0.02
N GLY A 36 -5.87 3.01 -1.00
CA GLY A 36 -6.89 2.02 -1.28
C GLY A 36 -7.24 1.13 -0.07
N LEU A 37 -6.31 0.87 0.86
CA LEU A 37 -6.57 0.09 2.07
C LEU A 37 -7.53 0.84 3.00
N GLU A 38 -7.17 2.06 3.41
CA GLU A 38 -7.98 2.87 4.32
C GLU A 38 -9.32 3.25 3.67
N ASN A 39 -9.35 3.55 2.38
CA ASN A 39 -10.60 3.76 1.63
C ASN A 39 -11.49 2.52 1.62
N SER A 40 -10.92 1.32 1.47
CA SER A 40 -11.70 0.07 1.47
C SER A 40 -12.32 -0.20 2.84
N ILE A 41 -11.63 0.19 3.92
CA ILE A 41 -12.17 0.13 5.28
C ILE A 41 -13.30 1.15 5.44
N TYR A 42 -13.06 2.40 5.05
CA TYR A 42 -14.05 3.48 5.12
C TYR A 42 -15.34 3.16 4.36
N THR A 43 -15.21 2.58 3.17
CA THR A 43 -16.35 2.22 2.30
C THR A 43 -16.99 0.87 2.66
N GLY A 44 -16.48 0.16 3.67
CA GLY A 44 -17.01 -1.13 4.09
C GLY A 44 -16.71 -2.31 3.15
N ILE A 45 -15.83 -2.12 2.16
CA ILE A 45 -15.36 -3.20 1.26
C ILE A 45 -14.43 -4.15 2.01
N LEU A 46 -13.62 -3.62 2.93
CA LEU A 46 -12.69 -4.37 3.76
C LEU A 46 -13.10 -4.23 5.22
N TRP A 47 -13.47 -5.35 5.83
CA TRP A 47 -13.73 -5.40 7.26
C TRP A 47 -12.44 -5.61 8.05
N VAL A 48 -12.23 -4.82 9.10
CA VAL A 48 -11.13 -5.00 10.07
C VAL A 48 -11.71 -5.11 11.48
N GLN A 49 -10.95 -5.71 12.40
CA GLN A 49 -11.41 -5.90 13.78
C GLN A 49 -11.67 -4.53 14.46
N PRO A 50 -12.80 -4.34 15.16
CA PRO A 50 -13.02 -3.14 15.97
C PRO A 50 -11.91 -2.91 17.01
N GLY A 51 -11.54 -1.66 17.23
CA GLY A 51 -10.40 -1.25 18.06
C GLY A 51 -9.06 -1.25 17.32
N ARG A 52 -9.02 -1.64 16.04
CA ARG A 52 -7.80 -1.63 15.24
C ARG A 52 -7.33 -0.21 14.93
N ILE A 53 -6.10 0.12 15.31
CA ILE A 53 -5.39 1.32 14.83
C ILE A 53 -5.14 1.18 13.32
N LEU A 54 -5.52 2.20 12.56
CA LEU A 54 -5.38 2.23 11.09
C LEU A 54 -4.02 2.77 10.66
N GLY A 55 -3.78 2.86 9.34
CA GLY A 55 -2.55 3.40 8.76
C GLY A 55 -1.56 2.31 8.41
N SER A 56 -1.57 1.90 7.15
CA SER A 56 -0.76 0.78 6.67
C SER A 56 0.66 1.17 6.25
N THR A 57 0.90 2.40 5.82
CA THR A 57 2.20 2.84 5.28
C THR A 57 2.43 4.31 5.58
N GLY A 58 3.68 4.68 5.88
CA GLY A 58 4.03 6.04 6.25
C GLY A 58 5.51 6.20 6.54
N PHE A 59 5.93 7.45 6.63
CA PHE A 59 7.23 7.83 7.17
C PHE A 59 7.15 7.90 8.69
N VAL A 60 8.11 7.29 9.35
CA VAL A 60 8.17 7.21 10.81
C VAL A 60 9.58 7.48 11.30
N LYS A 61 9.70 7.91 12.55
CA LYS A 61 10.95 7.90 13.32
C LYS A 61 10.95 6.70 14.26
N ILE A 62 12.05 5.95 14.29
CA ILE A 62 12.21 4.80 15.19
C ILE A 62 12.71 5.32 16.54
N GLU A 63 11.95 5.09 17.60
CA GLU A 63 12.27 5.58 18.95
C GLU A 63 12.97 4.52 19.80
N ALA A 64 12.59 3.25 19.65
CA ALA A 64 13.17 2.15 20.41
C ALA A 64 13.08 0.83 19.62
N ALA A 65 14.07 -0.04 19.80
CA ALA A 65 14.07 -1.39 19.24
C ALA A 65 13.77 -2.43 20.32
N GLY A 66 13.05 -3.49 19.95
CA GLY A 66 12.90 -4.68 20.76
C GLY A 66 14.22 -5.45 20.90
N LEU A 67 14.31 -6.33 21.91
CA LEU A 67 15.54 -7.05 22.25
C LEU A 67 16.15 -7.88 21.11
N ASP A 68 15.31 -8.42 20.21
CA ASP A 68 15.73 -9.26 19.10
C ASP A 68 15.80 -8.46 17.77
N SER A 69 15.48 -7.16 17.81
CA SER A 69 15.56 -6.22 16.68
C SER A 69 16.95 -5.58 16.61
N ASP A 70 17.30 -5.02 15.43
CA ASP A 70 18.56 -4.29 15.26
C ASP A 70 18.54 -2.94 16.00
N ASN A 71 19.29 -2.82 17.09
CA ASN A 71 19.41 -1.58 17.88
C ASN A 71 19.99 -0.40 17.07
N GLN A 72 20.67 -0.65 15.94
CA GLN A 72 21.15 0.43 15.07
C GLN A 72 20.01 1.16 14.34
N LEU A 73 18.77 0.68 14.47
CA LEU A 73 17.59 1.33 13.92
C LEU A 73 17.14 2.54 14.75
N GLU A 74 17.50 2.62 16.02
CA GLU A 74 17.06 3.70 16.91
C GLU A 74 17.52 5.08 16.41
N GLY A 75 16.60 6.05 16.44
CA GLY A 75 16.83 7.40 15.95
C GLY A 75 16.77 7.56 14.43
N LYS A 76 16.76 6.46 13.65
CA LYS A 76 16.62 6.53 12.19
C LYS A 76 15.18 6.80 11.78
N GLN A 77 15.02 7.35 10.58
CA GLN A 77 13.73 7.45 9.91
C GLN A 77 13.55 6.29 8.94
N ALA A 78 12.30 5.87 8.76
CA ALA A 78 11.97 4.71 7.95
C ALA A 78 10.60 4.84 7.27
N ILE A 79 10.37 3.99 6.26
CA ILE A 79 9.06 3.68 5.69
C ILE A 79 8.56 2.38 6.30
N ILE A 80 7.28 2.36 6.65
CA ILE A 80 6.57 1.12 7.00
C ILE A 80 6.00 0.46 5.74
N LEU A 81 6.37 -0.78 5.48
CA LEU A 81 5.70 -1.62 4.50
C LEU A 81 4.33 -2.05 5.04
N PRO A 82 3.29 -2.10 4.20
CA PRO A 82 1.93 -2.43 4.65
C PRO A 82 1.71 -3.90 4.99
N TYR A 83 2.75 -4.74 4.92
CA TYR A 83 2.67 -6.17 5.17
C TYR A 83 3.93 -6.69 5.86
N SER A 84 3.72 -7.41 6.96
CA SER A 84 4.71 -8.25 7.64
C SER A 84 4.53 -9.70 7.19
N LYS A 85 5.63 -10.39 6.85
CA LYS A 85 5.54 -11.81 6.47
C LYS A 85 5.16 -12.67 7.67
N LYS A 86 5.59 -12.26 8.86
CA LYS A 86 5.32 -12.97 10.12
C LYS A 86 3.92 -12.67 10.66
N TYR A 87 3.49 -11.41 10.59
CA TYR A 87 2.31 -10.94 11.35
C TYR A 87 1.13 -10.50 10.46
N GLY A 88 1.32 -10.40 9.16
CA GLY A 88 0.28 -9.99 8.22
C GLY A 88 0.19 -8.48 8.01
N GLY A 89 -0.99 -8.00 7.63
CA GLY A 89 -1.21 -6.63 7.20
C GLY A 89 -1.14 -5.59 8.32
N ILE A 90 -0.36 -4.53 8.10
CA ILE A 90 -0.25 -3.38 9.00
C ILE A 90 -1.49 -2.50 8.87
N GLY A 91 -2.13 -2.14 9.98
CA GLY A 91 -3.39 -1.38 9.99
C GLY A 91 -4.63 -2.19 9.59
N THR A 92 -4.49 -3.51 9.37
CA THR A 92 -5.58 -4.39 8.91
C THR A 92 -5.66 -5.69 9.71
N GLU A 93 -4.53 -6.38 9.94
CA GLU A 93 -4.43 -7.62 10.73
C GLU A 93 -3.65 -7.46 12.04
N ILE A 94 -2.68 -6.54 12.04
CA ILE A 94 -2.12 -5.92 13.25
C ILE A 94 -2.29 -4.40 13.23
N ASP A 95 -2.02 -3.74 14.36
CA ASP A 95 -2.16 -2.29 14.50
C ASP A 95 -1.27 -1.53 13.51
N GLY A 96 -1.83 -0.45 12.98
CA GLY A 96 -1.15 0.46 12.07
C GLY A 96 -0.48 1.63 12.77
N ILE A 97 -0.17 2.66 11.97
CA ILE A 97 0.63 3.82 12.37
C ILE A 97 -0.14 5.15 12.42
N LEU A 98 -1.47 5.15 12.40
CA LEU A 98 -2.25 6.37 12.69
C LEU A 98 -2.43 6.55 14.20
N ALA A 99 -1.33 6.70 14.93
CA ALA A 99 -1.31 6.96 16.37
C ALA A 99 -0.12 7.84 16.75
N GLU A 100 -0.13 8.43 17.95
CA GLU A 100 1.03 9.19 18.45
C GLU A 100 2.29 8.32 18.55
N LYS A 101 2.11 7.03 18.88
CA LYS A 101 3.15 6.00 18.87
C LYS A 101 2.57 4.68 18.39
N SER A 102 3.40 3.86 17.76
CA SER A 102 3.01 2.54 17.29
C SER A 102 4.14 1.53 17.47
N VAL A 103 3.78 0.26 17.61
CA VAL A 103 4.74 -0.85 17.75
C VAL A 103 4.58 -1.74 16.53
N ILE A 104 5.58 -1.75 15.65
CA ILE A 104 5.52 -2.35 14.31
C ILE A 104 6.59 -3.45 14.18
N PRO A 105 6.31 -4.58 13.50
CA PRO A 105 7.31 -5.61 13.24
C PRO A 105 8.54 -5.06 12.49
N ASP A 106 9.73 -5.52 12.90
CA ASP A 106 11.01 -5.12 12.32
C ASP A 106 11.17 -5.49 10.82
N ASP A 107 10.54 -6.60 10.42
CA ASP A 107 10.52 -7.11 9.05
C ASP A 107 9.80 -6.16 8.07
N SER A 108 9.00 -5.24 8.59
CA SER A 108 8.21 -4.26 7.82
C SER A 108 8.87 -2.88 7.71
N ILE A 109 10.11 -2.72 8.18
CA ILE A 109 10.82 -1.42 8.25
C ILE A 109 11.81 -1.24 7.09
N VAL A 110 11.71 -0.16 6.32
CA VAL A 110 12.76 0.23 5.35
C VAL A 110 13.39 1.53 5.80
N THR A 111 14.68 1.49 6.20
CA THR A 111 15.41 2.69 6.63
C THR A 111 15.59 3.67 5.48
N LEU A 112 15.38 4.95 5.78
CA LEU A 112 15.54 6.05 4.85
C LEU A 112 16.95 6.67 4.93
N PRO A 113 17.47 7.24 3.83
CA PRO A 113 18.64 8.11 3.89
C PRO A 113 18.33 9.40 4.66
N SER A 114 19.34 10.14 5.11
CA SER A 114 19.16 11.33 5.95
C SER A 114 18.39 12.48 5.28
N ASN A 115 18.39 12.54 3.95
CA ASN A 115 17.60 13.48 3.18
C ASN A 115 16.84 12.67 2.11
N TYR A 116 15.52 12.61 2.22
CA TYR A 116 14.69 11.86 1.29
C TYR A 116 13.50 12.71 0.80
N PRO A 117 13.09 12.53 -0.46
CA PRO A 117 11.91 13.19 -0.99
C PRO A 117 10.63 12.43 -0.60
N ASP A 118 9.49 13.14 -0.57
CA ASP A 118 8.19 12.54 -0.24
C ASP A 118 7.79 11.40 -1.19
N LYS A 119 8.28 11.39 -2.44
CA LYS A 119 8.04 10.30 -3.41
C LYS A 119 8.52 8.93 -2.93
N TYR A 120 9.42 8.87 -1.96
CA TYR A 120 9.85 7.60 -1.37
C TYR A 120 8.70 6.85 -0.68
N ILE A 121 7.59 7.52 -0.35
CA ILE A 121 6.38 6.86 0.14
C ILE A 121 5.84 5.79 -0.82
N LEU A 122 6.21 5.87 -2.11
CA LEU A 122 5.82 4.90 -3.12
C LEU A 122 6.60 3.57 -3.04
N TYR A 123 7.59 3.44 -2.15
CA TYR A 123 8.45 2.27 -2.00
C TYR A 123 7.69 0.94 -2.02
N PRO A 124 6.62 0.72 -1.22
CA PRO A 124 5.94 -0.57 -1.20
C PRO A 124 5.38 -0.95 -2.57
N PHE A 125 4.82 0.02 -3.29
CA PHE A 125 4.18 -0.19 -4.59
C PHE A 125 5.21 -0.38 -5.71
N VAL A 126 6.31 0.36 -5.66
CA VAL A 126 7.43 0.19 -6.61
C VAL A 126 8.10 -1.16 -6.39
N SER A 127 8.27 -1.61 -5.14
CA SER A 127 8.82 -2.94 -4.84
C SER A 127 7.98 -4.06 -5.47
N ILE A 128 6.65 -3.91 -5.51
CA ILE A 128 5.74 -4.82 -6.21
C ILE A 128 5.96 -4.73 -7.72
N GLY A 129 5.97 -3.53 -8.29
CA GLY A 129 6.16 -3.34 -9.73
C GLY A 129 7.48 -3.92 -10.26
N LEU A 130 8.58 -3.82 -9.51
CA LEU A 130 9.86 -4.44 -9.87
C LEU A 130 9.78 -5.98 -9.89
N GLN A 131 9.01 -6.58 -9.00
CA GLN A 131 8.75 -8.02 -9.02
C GLN A 131 7.88 -8.39 -10.23
N LEU A 132 6.84 -7.60 -10.53
CA LEU A 132 5.98 -7.83 -11.69
C LEU A 132 6.75 -7.78 -13.01
N ARG A 133 7.72 -6.87 -13.18
CA ARG A 133 8.59 -6.83 -14.36
C ARG A 133 9.31 -8.17 -14.61
N LYS A 134 9.72 -8.86 -13.55
CA LYS A 134 10.38 -10.17 -13.67
C LYS A 134 9.40 -11.27 -14.03
N ILE A 135 8.18 -11.20 -13.48
CA ILE A 135 7.16 -12.25 -13.63
C ILE A 135 6.43 -12.16 -14.98
N LEU A 136 6.21 -10.95 -15.50
CA LEU A 136 5.27 -10.66 -16.59
C LEU A 136 5.94 -10.12 -17.87
N ARG A 137 7.26 -10.28 -17.98
CA ARG A 137 8.01 -9.81 -19.15
C ARG A 137 7.51 -10.48 -20.43
N GLY A 138 7.15 -9.68 -21.43
CA GLY A 138 6.65 -10.17 -22.72
C GLY A 138 5.22 -10.70 -22.72
N TYR A 139 4.46 -10.51 -21.64
CA TYR A 139 3.06 -10.93 -21.56
C TYR A 139 2.15 -9.81 -22.07
N ASN A 140 0.95 -10.16 -22.56
CA ASN A 140 -0.17 -9.23 -22.64
C ASN A 140 -0.85 -9.19 -21.26
N VAL A 141 -0.76 -8.06 -20.58
CA VAL A 141 -1.15 -7.91 -19.17
C VAL A 141 -2.39 -7.05 -19.03
N LEU A 142 -3.42 -7.57 -18.36
CA LEU A 142 -4.53 -6.77 -17.85
C LEU A 142 -4.31 -6.44 -16.39
N ILE A 143 -4.44 -5.17 -16.03
CA ILE A 143 -4.43 -4.70 -14.65
C ILE A 143 -5.84 -4.30 -14.28
N ILE A 144 -6.33 -4.79 -13.14
CA ILE A 144 -7.68 -4.48 -12.66
C ILE A 144 -7.56 -3.68 -11.36
N GLY A 145 -8.00 -2.42 -11.44
CA GLY A 145 -7.91 -1.41 -10.38
C GLY A 145 -7.00 -0.24 -10.74
N ASP A 146 -7.41 0.96 -10.35
CA ASP A 146 -6.80 2.25 -10.66
C ASP A 146 -6.22 2.97 -9.44
N GLY A 147 -6.00 2.26 -8.33
CA GLY A 147 -5.27 2.77 -7.16
C GLY A 147 -3.76 2.82 -7.39
N LEU A 148 -3.00 3.22 -6.36
CA LEU A 148 -1.54 3.34 -6.43
C LEU A 148 -0.85 2.08 -6.97
N THR A 149 -1.22 0.91 -6.45
CA THR A 149 -0.64 -0.37 -6.88
C THR A 149 -0.92 -0.64 -8.35
N GLY A 150 -2.15 -0.42 -8.83
CA GLY A 150 -2.54 -0.66 -10.22
C GLY A 150 -1.85 0.29 -11.18
N LEU A 151 -1.90 1.59 -10.90
CA LEU A 151 -1.28 2.63 -11.74
C LEU A 151 0.25 2.50 -11.78
N LEU A 152 0.91 2.26 -10.65
CA LEU A 152 2.36 2.05 -10.64
C LEU A 152 2.75 0.75 -11.32
N SER A 153 1.98 -0.33 -11.15
CA SER A 153 2.23 -1.58 -11.89
C SER A 153 2.12 -1.36 -13.40
N ALA A 154 1.10 -0.63 -13.85
CA ALA A 154 0.90 -0.31 -15.26
C ALA A 154 2.06 0.51 -15.82
N TYR A 155 2.41 1.60 -15.13
CA TYR A 155 3.53 2.46 -15.47
C TYR A 155 4.84 1.67 -15.59
N MET A 156 5.13 0.83 -14.59
CA MET A 156 6.37 0.08 -14.54
C MET A 156 6.44 -1.04 -15.58
N LEU A 157 5.31 -1.58 -16.03
CA LEU A 157 5.31 -2.63 -17.07
C LEU A 157 5.50 -2.07 -18.48
N VAL A 158 5.40 -0.75 -18.70
CA VAL A 158 5.68 -0.13 -19.99
C VAL A 158 7.11 -0.49 -20.45
N GLY A 159 7.23 -0.94 -21.70
CA GLY A 159 8.50 -1.43 -22.27
C GLY A 159 8.95 -2.81 -21.75
N ASN A 160 8.24 -3.42 -20.80
CA ASN A 160 8.53 -4.76 -20.27
C ASN A 160 7.49 -5.80 -20.68
N ALA A 161 6.21 -5.41 -20.73
CA ALA A 161 5.10 -6.20 -21.25
C ALA A 161 4.88 -5.91 -22.75
N ASN A 162 4.27 -6.86 -23.48
CA ASN A 162 3.95 -6.69 -24.91
C ASN A 162 2.77 -5.73 -25.11
N LYS A 163 1.75 -5.89 -24.28
CA LYS A 163 0.55 -5.06 -24.24
C LYS A 163 0.10 -4.88 -22.80
N ILE A 164 -0.39 -3.69 -22.47
CA ILE A 164 -0.90 -3.38 -21.13
C ILE A 164 -2.28 -2.77 -21.26
N GLY A 165 -3.26 -3.43 -20.65
CA GLY A 165 -4.59 -2.89 -20.44
C GLY A 165 -4.80 -2.55 -18.97
N ILE A 166 -5.54 -1.48 -18.68
CA ILE A 166 -6.03 -1.19 -17.33
C ILE A 166 -7.55 -1.09 -17.34
N TYR A 167 -8.20 -1.87 -16.48
CA TYR A 167 -9.61 -1.74 -16.17
C TYR A 167 -9.76 -0.90 -14.90
N SER A 168 -10.39 0.26 -15.04
CA SER A 168 -10.66 1.22 -13.96
C SER A 168 -12.15 1.37 -13.71
N ASP A 169 -12.53 1.64 -12.45
CA ASP A 169 -13.88 2.11 -12.10
C ASP A 169 -14.02 3.64 -12.32
N ASP A 170 -13.12 4.25 -13.10
CA ASP A 170 -13.03 5.67 -13.46
C ASP A 170 -12.95 6.67 -12.28
N ILE A 171 -12.33 6.27 -11.16
CA ILE A 171 -12.27 7.12 -9.95
C ILE A 171 -11.27 8.27 -10.15
N TYR A 172 -10.04 7.96 -10.59
CA TYR A 172 -8.94 8.96 -10.59
C TYR A 172 -8.57 9.52 -11.97
N LYS A 173 -9.04 8.90 -13.07
CA LYS A 173 -8.83 9.35 -14.47
C LYS A 173 -7.36 9.68 -14.83
N ILE A 174 -6.42 8.90 -14.33
CA ILE A 174 -4.98 9.06 -14.63
C ILE A 174 -4.62 8.24 -15.86
N LYS A 175 -4.04 8.91 -16.88
CA LYS A 175 -3.60 8.26 -18.13
C LYS A 175 -2.11 8.00 -18.09
N ILE A 176 -1.71 6.79 -18.46
CA ILE A 176 -0.31 6.37 -18.57
C ILE A 176 -0.02 6.10 -20.05
N TYR A 177 1.04 6.71 -20.58
CA TYR A 177 1.45 6.48 -21.96
C TYR A 177 1.85 5.01 -22.17
N GLY A 178 1.37 4.39 -23.26
CA GLY A 178 1.62 2.97 -23.54
C GLY A 178 0.68 2.01 -22.79
N VAL A 179 -0.35 2.51 -22.12
CA VAL A 179 -1.37 1.70 -21.42
C VAL A 179 -2.75 2.01 -22.01
N GLU A 180 -3.48 0.96 -22.42
CA GLU A 180 -4.84 1.06 -22.96
C GLU A 180 -5.88 0.99 -21.83
N GLU A 181 -6.89 1.85 -21.88
CA GLU A 181 -8.06 1.75 -20.99
C GLU A 181 -9.00 0.64 -21.52
N ILE A 182 -9.34 -0.31 -20.67
CA ILE A 182 -10.16 -1.48 -21.01
C ILE A 182 -11.49 -1.38 -20.29
N LYS A 183 -12.59 -1.46 -21.04
CA LYS A 183 -13.97 -1.49 -20.50
C LYS A 183 -14.62 -2.86 -20.58
N ASP A 184 -14.15 -3.69 -21.50
CA ASP A 184 -14.64 -5.05 -21.71
C ASP A 184 -13.58 -6.07 -21.33
N LEU A 185 -13.94 -6.96 -20.40
CA LEU A 185 -13.07 -8.02 -19.88
C LEU A 185 -13.08 -9.28 -20.77
N SER A 186 -13.81 -9.28 -21.89
CA SER A 186 -13.94 -10.42 -22.81
C SER A 186 -12.66 -10.77 -23.58
N THR A 187 -11.72 -9.81 -23.70
CA THR A 187 -10.44 -10.02 -24.38
C THR A 187 -9.58 -11.02 -23.60
N GLN A 188 -8.92 -11.94 -24.29
CA GLN A 188 -7.99 -12.87 -23.64
C GLN A 188 -6.67 -12.18 -23.31
N TRP A 189 -6.19 -12.40 -22.08
CA TRP A 189 -4.92 -11.85 -21.58
C TRP A 189 -4.02 -12.98 -21.08
N ASP A 190 -2.71 -12.87 -21.31
CA ASP A 190 -1.74 -13.86 -20.84
C ASP A 190 -1.57 -13.80 -19.33
N ALA A 191 -1.67 -12.59 -18.75
CA ALA A 191 -1.64 -12.37 -17.32
C ALA A 191 -2.62 -11.30 -16.85
N ILE A 192 -3.07 -11.46 -15.62
CA ILE A 192 -4.01 -10.55 -14.97
C ILE A 192 -3.48 -10.18 -13.59
N VAL A 193 -3.32 -8.87 -13.35
CA VAL A 193 -2.91 -8.32 -12.05
C VAL A 193 -4.13 -7.72 -11.38
N ILE A 194 -4.57 -8.33 -10.27
CA ILE A 194 -5.74 -7.87 -9.52
C ILE A 194 -5.26 -6.99 -8.37
N THR A 195 -5.49 -5.68 -8.46
CA THR A 195 -5.09 -4.71 -7.44
C THR A 195 -6.25 -4.11 -6.66
N THR A 196 -7.48 -4.38 -7.10
CA THR A 196 -8.71 -3.89 -6.45
C THR A 196 -9.14 -4.78 -5.27
N MET A 197 -9.64 -4.13 -4.21
CA MET A 197 -10.20 -4.81 -3.04
C MET A 197 -11.59 -5.44 -3.30
N ARG A 198 -12.29 -4.99 -4.36
CA ARG A 198 -13.67 -5.39 -4.67
C ARG A 198 -13.79 -6.88 -4.99
N SER A 199 -14.82 -7.54 -4.45
CA SER A 199 -15.01 -8.99 -4.58
C SER A 199 -15.63 -9.47 -5.87
N TRP A 200 -16.42 -8.64 -6.55
CA TRP A 200 -17.11 -9.05 -7.78
C TRP A 200 -16.14 -9.47 -8.89
N ILE A 201 -14.95 -8.87 -8.96
CA ILE A 201 -13.99 -9.20 -10.02
C ILE A 201 -13.58 -10.66 -9.96
N ARG A 202 -13.42 -11.21 -8.74
CA ARG A 202 -13.03 -12.61 -8.55
C ARG A 202 -14.10 -13.57 -9.04
N ALA A 203 -15.38 -13.21 -8.90
CA ALA A 203 -16.49 -13.99 -9.43
C ALA A 203 -16.51 -14.00 -10.97
N ILE A 204 -16.12 -12.90 -11.61
CA ILE A 204 -15.96 -12.84 -13.07
C ILE A 204 -14.77 -13.68 -13.51
N LEU A 205 -13.61 -13.51 -12.86
CA LEU A 205 -12.39 -14.20 -13.26
C LEU A 205 -12.45 -15.72 -13.05
N ALA A 206 -13.15 -16.19 -12.01
CA ALA A 206 -13.36 -17.62 -11.74
C ALA A 206 -14.04 -18.36 -12.90
N ASN A 207 -14.83 -17.67 -13.72
CA ASN A 207 -15.60 -18.26 -14.82
C ASN A 207 -14.97 -18.09 -16.21
N THR A 208 -13.89 -17.31 -16.34
CA THR A 208 -13.52 -16.75 -17.66
C THR A 208 -12.09 -17.11 -18.10
N LEU A 209 -11.18 -17.49 -17.18
CA LEU A 209 -9.74 -17.40 -17.43
C LEU A 209 -8.98 -18.63 -16.91
N ILE A 210 -9.03 -19.71 -17.69
CA ILE A 210 -8.43 -21.01 -17.31
C ILE A 210 -6.90 -21.03 -17.53
N ASN A 211 -6.36 -20.17 -18.41
CA ASN A 211 -4.96 -20.23 -18.84
C ASN A 211 -4.10 -18.99 -18.48
N SER A 212 -4.70 -17.96 -17.89
CA SER A 212 -3.97 -16.73 -17.56
C SER A 212 -3.17 -16.88 -16.26
N VAL A 213 -2.00 -16.28 -16.19
CA VAL A 213 -1.26 -16.13 -14.93
C VAL A 213 -1.93 -15.04 -14.10
N ILE A 214 -2.47 -15.39 -12.93
CA ILE A 214 -3.12 -14.42 -12.04
C ILE A 214 -2.12 -13.99 -10.97
N VAL A 215 -1.89 -12.68 -10.87
CA VAL A 215 -1.01 -12.08 -9.87
C VAL A 215 -1.81 -11.17 -8.96
N ILE A 216 -1.63 -11.31 -7.65
CA ILE A 216 -2.34 -10.52 -6.64
C ILE A 216 -1.31 -9.92 -5.66
N PRO A 217 -1.22 -8.58 -5.57
CA PRO A 217 -0.45 -7.94 -4.52
C PRO A 217 -1.02 -8.27 -3.13
N ARG A 218 -0.17 -8.76 -2.23
CA ARG A 218 -0.55 -9.16 -0.88
C ARG A 218 -0.22 -8.08 0.13
N PHE A 219 -1.26 -7.50 0.73
CA PHE A 219 -1.15 -6.52 1.80
C PHE A 219 -1.68 -7.04 3.15
N MET A 220 -2.27 -8.24 3.18
CA MET A 220 -2.74 -8.93 4.37
C MET A 220 -2.91 -10.43 4.07
N ASN A 221 -3.04 -11.24 5.10
CA ASN A 221 -3.17 -12.70 5.01
C ASN A 221 -4.60 -13.16 4.69
N THR A 222 -5.60 -12.43 5.19
CA THR A 222 -7.03 -12.74 5.15
C THR A 222 -7.73 -12.25 3.88
N TRP A 223 -7.05 -11.48 3.03
CA TRP A 223 -7.59 -10.99 1.77
C TRP A 223 -6.65 -11.31 0.59
N PRO A 224 -7.20 -11.69 -0.58
CA PRO A 224 -8.62 -11.93 -0.84
C PRO A 224 -9.12 -13.27 -0.28
N VAL A 225 -10.37 -13.30 0.21
CA VAL A 225 -11.01 -14.50 0.79
C VAL A 225 -11.21 -15.61 -0.25
N VAL A 226 -11.50 -15.22 -1.49
CA VAL A 226 -11.68 -16.14 -2.62
C VAL A 226 -10.54 -15.90 -3.60
N VAL A 227 -9.85 -16.97 -3.99
CA VAL A 227 -8.76 -16.93 -4.96
C VAL A 227 -9.04 -17.94 -6.06
N PRO A 228 -8.85 -17.56 -7.34
CA PRO A 228 -8.79 -18.54 -8.41
C PRO A 228 -7.66 -19.55 -8.17
N ASN A 229 -7.73 -20.70 -8.85
CA ASN A 229 -6.61 -21.64 -8.91
C ASN A 229 -5.43 -20.97 -9.64
N ASN A 230 -4.18 -21.27 -9.25
CA ASN A 230 -2.94 -20.74 -9.87
C ASN A 230 -2.65 -19.23 -9.67
N VAL A 231 -2.92 -18.70 -8.48
CA VAL A 231 -2.52 -17.33 -8.11
C VAL A 231 -1.07 -17.26 -7.65
N LYS A 232 -0.33 -16.28 -8.16
CA LYS A 232 0.96 -15.84 -7.61
C LYS A 232 0.75 -14.60 -6.74
N PHE A 233 1.05 -14.71 -5.46
CA PHE A 233 1.07 -13.56 -4.58
C PHE A 233 2.39 -12.80 -4.70
N VAL A 234 2.31 -11.47 -4.73
CA VAL A 234 3.48 -10.59 -4.71
C VAL A 234 3.32 -9.65 -3.52
N GLU A 235 4.26 -9.67 -2.60
CA GLU A 235 4.22 -8.85 -1.39
C GLU A 235 5.16 -7.66 -1.51
N PRO A 236 4.85 -6.52 -0.86
CA PRO A 236 5.82 -5.44 -0.73
C PRO A 236 7.00 -5.95 0.09
N THR A 237 8.21 -5.73 -0.38
CA THR A 237 9.40 -6.29 0.26
C THR A 237 10.62 -5.39 0.08
N LYS A 238 11.60 -5.53 0.97
CA LYS A 238 12.84 -4.77 0.88
C LYS A 238 13.64 -5.28 -0.32
N LEU A 239 13.82 -4.44 -1.32
CA LEU A 239 14.56 -4.74 -2.56
C LEU A 239 15.59 -3.66 -2.85
N ASN A 240 16.74 -4.08 -3.35
CA ASN A 240 17.76 -3.17 -3.88
C ASN A 240 17.25 -2.52 -5.18
N GLY A 241 17.60 -1.26 -5.43
CA GLY A 241 17.20 -0.56 -6.65
C GLY A 241 15.85 0.15 -6.57
N VAL A 242 15.10 0.04 -5.46
CA VAL A 242 13.77 0.67 -5.36
C VAL A 242 13.86 2.19 -5.22
N PHE A 243 14.78 2.69 -4.39
CA PHE A 243 14.96 4.13 -4.23
C PHE A 243 15.53 4.74 -5.50
N GLU A 244 16.50 4.08 -6.11
CA GLU A 244 17.11 4.46 -7.39
C GLU A 244 16.04 4.53 -8.49
N TYR A 245 15.14 3.53 -8.57
CA TYR A 245 14.03 3.57 -9.50
C TYR A 245 13.07 4.74 -9.24
N ILE A 246 12.73 5.02 -7.98
CA ILE A 246 11.90 6.17 -7.61
C ILE A 246 12.60 7.48 -8.00
N ASP A 247 13.91 7.54 -7.89
CA ASP A 247 14.68 8.73 -8.23
C ASP A 247 14.75 8.99 -9.72
N ASP A 248 15.07 7.96 -10.49
CA ASP A 248 15.35 8.07 -11.92
C ASP A 248 14.08 8.10 -12.78
N GLU A 249 13.04 7.36 -12.39
CA GLU A 249 11.91 7.07 -13.28
C GLU A 249 10.62 7.78 -12.84
N ILE A 250 10.42 7.97 -11.52
CA ILE A 250 9.22 8.62 -11.02
C ILE A 250 9.42 10.14 -10.99
N SER A 251 8.98 10.79 -12.07
CA SER A 251 8.96 12.25 -12.15
C SER A 251 8.04 12.87 -11.09
N GLU A 252 8.40 14.07 -10.62
CA GLU A 252 7.58 14.87 -9.69
C GLU A 252 6.16 15.10 -10.22
N LYS A 253 6.01 15.33 -11.53
CA LYS A 253 4.70 15.51 -12.15
C LYS A 253 3.82 14.27 -11.98
N PHE A 254 4.39 13.08 -12.22
CA PHE A 254 3.66 11.83 -12.08
C PHE A 254 3.36 11.53 -10.60
N PHE A 255 4.34 11.71 -9.71
CA PHE A 255 4.12 11.61 -8.26
C PHE A 255 2.96 12.49 -7.79
N ASN A 256 2.94 13.77 -8.18
CA ASN A 256 1.89 14.71 -7.79
C ASN A 256 0.53 14.41 -8.43
N GLN A 257 0.44 13.59 -9.48
CA GLN A 257 -0.84 13.07 -9.97
C GLN A 257 -1.36 11.93 -9.08
N LEU A 258 -0.45 11.07 -8.60
CA LEU A 258 -0.78 9.92 -7.78
C LEU A 258 -1.07 10.27 -6.31
N VAL A 259 -0.29 11.20 -5.75
CA VAL A 259 -0.28 11.50 -4.32
C VAL A 259 -0.60 12.97 -4.09
N GLY A 260 -1.57 13.24 -3.21
CA GLY A 260 -1.82 14.57 -2.64
C GLY A 260 -1.19 14.69 -1.27
N ILE A 261 -1.07 15.92 -0.75
CA ILE A 261 -0.60 16.19 0.60
C ILE A 261 -1.74 16.86 1.38
N SER A 262 -1.94 16.46 2.64
CA SER A 262 -2.95 17.03 3.52
C SER A 262 -2.44 17.18 4.95
N GLU A 263 -3.07 18.08 5.68
CA GLU A 263 -2.79 18.36 7.10
C GLU A 263 -3.89 17.82 8.03
N ASP A 264 -4.97 17.29 7.45
CA ASP A 264 -6.10 16.74 8.19
C ASP A 264 -6.51 15.38 7.61
N PHE A 265 -6.51 14.37 8.49
CA PHE A 265 -6.89 13.02 8.14
C PHE A 265 -8.37 12.92 7.73
N PHE A 266 -9.29 13.55 8.47
CA PHE A 266 -10.72 13.30 8.29
C PHE A 266 -11.27 13.89 6.98
N SER A 267 -10.72 15.02 6.51
CA SER A 267 -10.99 15.54 5.17
C SER A 267 -10.30 14.77 4.04
N SER A 268 -9.37 13.87 4.36
CA SER A 268 -8.59 13.10 3.38
C SER A 268 -9.19 11.71 3.08
N ILE A 269 -10.28 11.33 3.74
CA ILE A 269 -10.94 10.03 3.56
C ILE A 269 -12.46 10.21 3.28
N PRO A 270 -13.00 9.69 2.17
CA PRO A 270 -12.30 8.94 1.13
C PRO A 270 -11.35 9.82 0.31
N THR A 271 -10.27 9.23 -0.22
CA THR A 271 -9.22 10.00 -0.91
C THR A 271 -9.70 10.57 -2.25
N SER A 272 -9.28 11.80 -2.57
CA SER A 272 -9.53 12.45 -3.87
C SER A 272 -8.50 12.10 -4.96
N LYS A 273 -7.41 11.44 -4.56
CA LYS A 273 -6.32 10.92 -5.42
C LYS A 273 -6.03 9.47 -5.03
N PRO A 274 -5.27 8.70 -5.86
CA PRO A 274 -4.89 7.34 -5.51
C PRO A 274 -4.26 7.19 -4.12
N GLY A 275 -3.55 8.21 -3.64
CA GLY A 275 -3.19 8.34 -2.23
C GLY A 275 -3.13 9.79 -1.75
N ILE A 276 -3.28 9.98 -0.44
CA ILE A 276 -3.09 11.27 0.24
C ILE A 276 -2.08 11.05 1.38
N LEU A 277 -0.97 11.77 1.34
CA LEU A 277 0.04 11.78 2.40
C LEU A 277 -0.36 12.83 3.45
N VAL A 278 -0.78 12.34 4.62
CA VAL A 278 -1.24 13.18 5.72
C VAL A 278 -0.10 13.42 6.70
N ASN A 279 0.12 14.68 7.09
CA ASN A 279 1.08 15.02 8.14
C ASN A 279 0.50 14.76 9.54
N ILE A 280 0.92 13.66 10.16
CA ILE A 280 0.34 13.17 11.41
C ILE A 280 0.80 13.97 12.62
N GLU A 281 2.01 14.55 12.59
CA GLU A 281 2.48 15.44 13.65
C GLU A 281 1.48 16.59 13.89
N LYS A 282 0.90 17.14 12.82
CA LYS A 282 -0.07 18.23 12.93
C LYS A 282 -1.51 17.76 13.19
N THR A 283 -1.86 16.54 12.76
CA THR A 283 -3.22 16.00 12.95
C THR A 283 -3.45 15.47 14.36
N LEU A 284 -2.52 14.68 14.91
CA LEU A 284 -2.71 14.01 16.21
C LEU A 284 -2.19 14.83 17.39
N PHE A 285 -1.13 15.62 17.19
CA PHE A 285 -0.47 16.36 18.28
C PHE A 285 -0.96 17.81 18.44
N LYS A 286 -2.06 18.21 17.77
CA LYS A 286 -2.77 19.43 18.17
C LYS A 286 -3.23 19.27 19.62
N LYS A 287 -2.50 19.90 20.53
CA LYS A 287 -3.01 20.28 21.85
C LYS A 287 -4.21 21.19 21.60
N VAL A 288 -5.39 20.72 22.01
CA VAL A 288 -6.52 21.62 22.27
C VAL A 288 -6.16 22.45 23.49
#